data_AF-A0A520D393-F1
#
_entry.id   AF-A0A520D393-F1
#
_cell.length_a   1.000
_cell.length_b   1.000
_cell.length_c   1.000
_cell.angle_alpha   90.00
_cell.angle_beta   90.00
_cell.angle_gamma   90.00
#
_symmetry.space_group_name_H-M   'P 1'
#
loop_
_entity.id
_entity.type
_entity.pdbx_description
1 polymer ?
#
loop_
_entity_poly.entity_id
_entity_poly.type
_entity_poly.pdbx_seq_one_letter_code
_entity_poly.pdbx_strand_id
1 'polypeptide(L)'
;MSYLLKDLYSPAFYEKLSNVLDKTITGFDKNKFVKEIYSPEFESKELKERMKHTTSVLHQFMPNSFAEGTLLIEAIIKQLRIEGIGEDSLPYMFLPDYIETYGLEDFKNAVNALEFTTQFTSCEFAVRPFILKYGDAMLDEMLKWSKHKNHKVRRLATEGSRPRLPWAMGIPALKKDVSKVLPILENLKADDSEYVRRSVANNLNDIAKDHP
;
A
#
# COMPACT_ATOMS: atom_id res chain seq x y z
N MET A 1 -26.95 13.74 -6.47
CA MET A 1 -25.57 13.96 -6.94
C MET A 1 -24.82 12.65 -6.82
N SER A 2 -24.19 12.18 -7.90
CA SER A 2 -23.27 11.04 -7.83
C SER A 2 -21.96 11.50 -7.20
N TYR A 3 -21.51 10.87 -6.13
CA TYR A 3 -20.18 11.11 -5.56
C TYR A 3 -19.11 10.52 -6.47
N LEU A 4 -18.09 11.30 -6.82
CA LEU A 4 -16.92 10.80 -7.55
C LEU A 4 -15.97 10.11 -6.57
N LEU A 5 -15.17 9.14 -7.04
CA LEU A 5 -14.21 8.44 -6.17
C LEU A 5 -13.21 9.40 -5.50
N LYS A 6 -12.84 10.50 -6.16
CA LYS A 6 -11.94 11.52 -5.59
C LYS A 6 -12.52 12.22 -4.36
N ASP A 7 -13.85 12.22 -4.20
CA ASP A 7 -14.55 12.85 -3.08
C ASP A 7 -14.44 12.06 -1.78
N LEU A 8 -13.82 10.87 -1.81
CA LEU A 8 -13.37 10.16 -0.61
C LEU A 8 -12.40 11.01 0.22
N TYR A 9 -11.57 11.82 -0.44
CA TYR A 9 -10.71 12.84 0.19
C TYR A 9 -11.53 14.10 0.50
N SER A 10 -12.46 13.98 1.45
CA SER A 10 -13.40 15.01 1.88
C SER A 10 -12.92 15.75 3.15
N PRO A 11 -13.54 16.90 3.49
CA PRO A 11 -13.35 17.55 4.80
C PRO A 11 -13.52 16.60 5.99
N ALA A 12 -14.55 15.76 5.97
CA ALA A 12 -14.78 14.79 7.02
C ALA A 12 -13.67 13.72 7.11
N PHE A 13 -13.06 13.33 5.98
CA PHE A 13 -11.92 12.43 5.97
C PHE A 13 -10.69 13.09 6.62
N TYR A 14 -10.33 14.30 6.20
CA TYR A 14 -9.14 14.99 6.75
C TYR A 14 -9.32 15.47 8.18
N GLU A 15 -10.55 15.75 8.63
CA GLU A 15 -10.85 15.98 10.04
C GLU A 15 -10.55 14.74 10.87
N LYS A 16 -11.02 13.56 10.45
CA LYS A 16 -10.72 12.30 11.13
C LYS A 16 -9.23 11.98 11.10
N LEU A 17 -8.59 12.10 9.94
CA LEU A 17 -7.17 11.84 9.79
C LEU A 17 -6.35 12.79 10.68
N SER A 18 -6.64 14.10 10.67
CA SER A 18 -5.90 15.05 11.51
C SER A 18 -6.08 14.81 13.01
N ASN A 19 -7.25 14.35 13.47
CA ASN A 19 -7.43 13.93 14.87
C ASN A 19 -6.57 12.71 15.25
N VAL A 20 -6.37 11.79 14.31
CA VAL A 20 -5.49 10.62 14.50
C VAL A 20 -4.03 11.05 14.52
N LEU A 21 -3.63 11.94 13.60
CA LEU A 21 -2.27 12.46 13.52
C LEU A 21 -1.91 13.26 14.78
N ASP A 22 -2.84 14.06 15.31
CA ASP A 22 -2.67 14.81 16.57
C ASP A 22 -2.36 13.90 17.77
N LYS A 23 -2.93 12.68 17.80
CA LYS A 23 -2.69 11.67 18.84
C LYS A 23 -1.38 10.90 18.67
N THR A 24 -0.76 10.94 17.48
CA THR A 24 0.36 10.06 17.13
C THR A 24 1.66 10.81 16.82
N ILE A 25 1.56 12.06 16.38
CA ILE A 25 2.71 12.91 16.03
C ILE A 25 2.89 13.95 17.14
N THR A 26 4.04 13.90 17.82
CA THR A 26 4.37 14.90 18.85
C THR A 26 4.56 16.27 18.21
N GLY A 27 3.84 17.28 18.72
CA GLY A 27 3.92 18.65 18.18
C GLY A 27 3.21 18.83 16.84
N PHE A 28 2.27 17.94 16.48
CA PHE A 28 1.49 18.06 15.26
C PHE A 28 0.71 19.38 15.20
N ASP A 29 0.93 20.14 14.13
CA ASP A 29 0.15 21.35 13.85
C ASP A 29 -1.01 21.00 12.91
N LYS A 30 -2.17 20.72 13.50
CA LYS A 30 -3.41 20.40 12.77
C LYS A 30 -3.82 21.51 11.79
N ASN A 31 -3.66 22.78 12.16
CA ASN A 31 -4.05 23.90 11.30
C ASN A 31 -3.13 23.99 10.09
N LYS A 32 -1.82 23.82 10.29
CA LYS A 32 -0.86 23.72 9.20
C LYS A 32 -1.18 22.54 8.29
N PHE A 33 -1.43 21.35 8.84
CA PHE A 33 -1.75 20.17 8.05
C PHE A 33 -2.98 20.40 7.15
N VAL A 34 -4.08 20.89 7.70
CA VAL A 34 -5.30 21.16 6.93
C VAL A 34 -5.06 22.23 5.85
N LYS A 35 -4.29 23.27 6.16
CA LYS A 35 -3.91 24.31 5.20
C LYS A 35 -3.08 23.76 4.03
N GLU A 36 -2.11 22.89 4.30
CA GLU A 36 -1.27 22.26 3.28
C GLU A 36 -2.08 21.26 2.42
N ILE A 37 -3.05 20.54 3.03
CA ILE A 37 -3.98 19.67 2.28
C ILE A 37 -4.81 20.48 1.30
N TYR A 38 -5.47 21.55 1.75
CA TYR A 38 -6.36 22.38 0.93
C TYR A 38 -5.60 23.50 0.22
N SER A 39 -4.57 23.15 -0.55
CA SER A 39 -3.91 24.09 -1.45
C SER A 39 -4.90 24.58 -2.54
N PRO A 40 -4.62 25.71 -3.20
CA PRO A 40 -5.48 26.24 -4.27
C PRO A 40 -5.78 25.22 -5.39
N GLU A 41 -4.88 24.27 -5.63
CA GLU A 41 -5.01 23.24 -6.66
C GLU A 41 -5.72 21.97 -6.16
N PHE A 42 -6.07 21.86 -4.87
CA PHE A 42 -6.62 20.63 -4.32
C PHE A 42 -7.95 20.22 -4.99
N GLU A 43 -8.81 21.20 -5.30
CA GLU A 43 -10.12 20.93 -5.92
C GLU A 43 -9.98 20.32 -7.32
N SER A 44 -8.96 20.73 -8.08
CA SER A 44 -8.71 20.23 -9.45
C SER A 44 -8.03 18.86 -9.48
N LYS A 45 -7.43 18.40 -8.38
CA LYS A 45 -6.79 17.08 -8.29
C LYS A 45 -7.80 15.94 -8.42
N GLU A 46 -7.45 14.95 -9.25
CA GLU A 46 -8.14 13.66 -9.35
C GLU A 46 -7.71 12.69 -8.24
N LEU A 47 -8.34 11.52 -8.16
CA LEU A 47 -8.19 10.57 -7.05
C LEU A 47 -6.71 10.26 -6.69
N LYS A 48 -5.90 9.86 -7.68
CA LYS A 48 -4.49 9.50 -7.45
C LYS A 48 -3.64 10.72 -7.09
N GLU A 49 -3.97 11.89 -7.62
CA GLU A 49 -3.28 13.14 -7.28
C GLU A 49 -3.59 13.56 -5.85
N ARG A 50 -4.83 13.39 -5.37
CA ARG A 50 -5.20 13.63 -3.96
C ARG A 50 -4.49 12.67 -3.02
N MET A 51 -4.35 11.41 -3.40
CA MET A 51 -3.57 10.41 -2.66
C MET A 51 -2.10 10.82 -2.53
N LYS A 52 -1.43 11.10 -3.66
CA LYS A 52 -0.02 11.54 -3.69
C LYS A 52 0.18 12.87 -2.94
N HIS A 53 -0.77 13.80 -3.07
CA HIS A 53 -0.76 15.06 -2.31
C HIS A 53 -0.85 14.81 -0.80
N THR A 54 -1.72 13.90 -0.37
CA THR A 54 -1.82 13.51 1.05
C THR A 54 -0.50 12.94 1.55
N THR A 55 0.14 12.05 0.79
CA THR A 55 1.47 11.52 1.09
C THR A 55 2.51 12.63 1.26
N SER A 56 2.57 13.57 0.30
CA SER A 56 3.56 14.65 0.34
C SER A 56 3.34 15.62 1.49
N VAL A 57 2.08 15.91 1.83
CA VAL A 57 1.75 16.78 2.97
C VAL A 57 2.07 16.07 4.28
N LEU A 58 1.71 14.79 4.42
CA LEU A 58 2.06 13.99 5.59
C LEU A 58 3.57 13.99 5.83
N HIS A 59 4.39 13.81 4.78
CA HIS A 59 5.84 13.78 4.88
C HIS A 59 6.44 15.02 5.56
N GLN A 60 5.81 16.19 5.45
CA GLN A 60 6.25 17.40 6.15
C GLN A 60 6.16 17.30 7.68
N PHE A 61 5.40 16.33 8.21
CA PHE A 61 5.19 16.07 9.64
C PHE A 61 5.86 14.76 10.09
N MET A 62 6.55 14.05 9.20
CA MET A 62 7.20 12.79 9.49
C MET A 62 8.66 13.00 9.94
N PRO A 63 9.24 12.05 10.70
CA PRO A 63 10.66 12.06 11.01
C PRO A 63 11.54 12.04 9.75
N ASN A 64 12.74 12.64 9.84
CA ASN A 64 13.74 12.61 8.76
C ASN A 64 14.24 11.19 8.47
N SER A 65 14.30 10.34 9.51
CA SER A 65 14.67 8.93 9.35
C SER A 65 13.49 8.13 8.83
N PHE A 66 13.64 7.48 7.68
CA PHE A 66 12.60 6.60 7.15
C PHE A 66 12.25 5.47 8.12
N ALA A 67 13.25 4.90 8.80
CA ALA A 67 13.05 3.86 9.81
C ALA A 67 12.18 4.35 10.99
N GLU A 68 12.32 5.60 11.42
CA GLU A 68 11.43 6.19 12.43
C GLU A 68 10.04 6.47 11.82
N GLY A 69 10.00 6.89 10.56
CA GLY A 69 8.77 7.09 9.81
C GLY A 69 7.93 5.81 9.69
N THR A 70 8.52 4.64 9.52
CA THR A 70 7.76 3.37 9.46
C THR A 70 7.13 3.03 10.81
N LEU A 71 7.82 3.30 11.93
CA LEU A 71 7.25 3.16 13.27
C LEU A 71 6.06 4.10 13.50
N LEU A 72 6.16 5.32 12.97
CA LEU A 72 5.06 6.28 13.02
C LEU A 72 3.87 5.86 12.14
N ILE A 73 4.09 5.31 10.95
CA ILE A 73 3.01 4.70 10.13
C ILE A 73 2.31 3.60 10.91
N GLU A 74 3.08 2.73 11.59
CA GLU A 74 2.52 1.67 12.43
C GLU A 74 1.64 2.26 13.56
N ALA A 75 2.11 3.32 14.23
CA ALA A 75 1.37 4.02 15.27
C ALA A 75 0.08 4.68 14.73
N ILE A 76 0.14 5.33 13.56
CA ILE A 76 -1.03 5.92 12.88
C ILE A 76 -2.07 4.84 12.59
N ILE A 77 -1.67 3.70 12.02
CA ILE A 77 -2.58 2.59 11.71
C ILE A 77 -3.20 1.99 12.98
N LYS A 78 -2.41 1.82 14.05
CA LYS A 78 -2.94 1.37 15.35
C LYS A 78 -3.97 2.35 15.89
N GLN A 79 -3.71 3.65 15.81
CA GLN A 79 -4.67 4.66 16.24
C GLN A 79 -5.93 4.68 15.37
N LEU A 80 -5.81 4.53 14.04
CA LEU A 80 -6.96 4.40 13.14
C LEU A 80 -7.88 3.24 13.56
N ARG A 81 -7.29 2.09 13.90
CA ARG A 81 -8.05 0.93 14.42
C ARG A 81 -8.75 1.23 15.75
N ILE A 82 -8.09 1.95 16.66
CA ILE A 82 -8.69 2.38 17.94
C ILE A 82 -9.91 3.29 17.69
N GLU A 83 -9.82 4.20 16.71
CA GLU A 83 -10.93 5.08 16.31
C GLU A 83 -12.03 4.35 15.50
N GLY A 84 -11.95 3.02 15.37
CA GLY A 84 -12.96 2.21 14.67
C GLY A 84 -12.95 2.37 13.14
N ILE A 85 -11.86 2.88 12.57
CA ILE A 85 -11.72 2.96 11.12
C ILE A 85 -11.49 1.54 10.56
N GLY A 86 -12.43 1.10 9.72
CA GLY A 86 -12.36 -0.20 9.06
C GLY A 86 -11.17 -0.34 8.11
N GLU A 87 -10.77 -1.58 7.90
CA GLU A 87 -9.71 -1.94 6.96
C GLU A 87 -10.20 -1.84 5.50
N ASP A 88 -9.26 -1.88 4.55
CA ASP A 88 -9.49 -1.85 3.09
C ASP A 88 -10.14 -0.56 2.55
N SER A 89 -10.06 0.52 3.32
CA SER A 89 -10.53 1.83 2.92
C SER A 89 -9.54 2.49 1.94
N LEU A 90 -9.99 2.62 0.68
CA LEU A 90 -9.26 3.22 -0.44
C LEU A 90 -8.53 4.55 -0.12
N PRO A 91 -9.13 5.54 0.59
CA PRO A 91 -8.44 6.81 0.85
C PRO A 91 -7.22 6.67 1.76
N TYR A 92 -7.00 5.54 2.44
CA TYR A 92 -5.79 5.32 3.24
C TYR A 92 -4.61 4.75 2.44
N MET A 93 -4.76 4.53 1.12
CA MET A 93 -3.66 4.09 0.26
C MET A 93 -2.48 5.08 0.22
N PHE A 94 -2.63 6.31 0.72
CA PHE A 94 -1.48 7.21 0.95
C PHE A 94 -0.44 6.63 1.93
N LEU A 95 -0.82 5.69 2.81
CA LEU A 95 0.10 5.04 3.75
C LEU A 95 1.08 4.07 3.02
N PRO A 96 0.61 3.10 2.22
CA PRO A 96 1.48 2.37 1.29
C PRO A 96 2.24 3.28 0.33
N ASP A 97 1.59 4.33 -0.17
CA ASP A 97 2.19 5.29 -1.09
C ASP A 97 3.41 6.01 -0.49
N TYR A 98 3.34 6.33 0.80
CA TYR A 98 4.48 6.87 1.56
C TYR A 98 5.65 5.88 1.57
N ILE A 99 5.38 4.59 1.80
CA ILE A 99 6.42 3.55 1.86
C ILE A 99 7.11 3.41 0.50
N GLU A 100 6.39 3.40 -0.62
CA GLU A 100 7.03 3.35 -1.94
C GLU A 100 7.80 4.63 -2.29
N THR A 101 7.29 5.80 -1.86
CA THR A 101 7.84 7.09 -2.25
C THR A 101 9.13 7.41 -1.50
N TYR A 102 9.19 7.08 -0.21
CA TYR A 102 10.31 7.46 0.67
C TYR A 102 11.14 6.27 1.16
N GLY A 103 10.67 5.03 0.99
CA GLY A 103 11.29 3.83 1.55
C GLY A 103 12.16 3.05 0.58
N LEU A 104 12.26 3.46 -0.69
CA LEU A 104 12.89 2.64 -1.73
C LEU A 104 14.39 2.37 -1.49
N GLU A 105 15.07 3.19 -0.69
CA GLU A 105 16.48 3.01 -0.32
C GLU A 105 16.70 2.22 0.99
N ASP A 106 15.64 1.94 1.76
CA ASP A 106 15.70 1.23 3.04
C ASP A 106 14.83 -0.03 3.01
N PHE A 107 15.33 -1.03 2.27
CA PHE A 107 14.61 -2.27 1.97
C PHE A 107 14.06 -2.96 3.21
N LYS A 108 14.88 -3.12 4.25
CA LYS A 108 14.50 -3.89 5.44
C LYS A 108 13.32 -3.24 6.18
N ASN A 109 13.39 -1.93 6.42
CA ASN A 109 12.30 -1.23 7.10
C ASN A 109 11.06 -1.13 6.22
N ALA A 110 11.23 -0.96 4.90
CA ALA A 110 10.12 -0.91 3.96
C ALA A 110 9.36 -2.25 3.88
N VAL A 111 10.05 -3.39 3.77
CA VAL A 111 9.42 -4.73 3.73
C VAL A 111 8.59 -4.97 4.99
N ASN A 112 9.14 -4.68 6.17
CA ASN A 112 8.40 -4.81 7.43
C ASN A 112 7.16 -3.90 7.46
N ALA A 113 7.31 -2.65 6.97
CA ALA A 113 6.22 -1.69 6.92
C ALA A 113 5.12 -2.12 5.92
N LEU A 114 5.49 -2.68 4.76
CA LEU A 114 4.54 -3.21 3.76
C LEU A 114 3.76 -4.39 4.35
N GLU A 115 4.42 -5.33 5.01
CA GLU A 115 3.78 -6.47 5.67
C GLU A 115 2.76 -6.04 6.73
N PHE A 116 3.10 -5.04 7.55
CA PHE A 116 2.18 -4.52 8.56
C PHE A 116 1.04 -3.73 7.90
N THR A 117 1.36 -2.81 7.00
CA THR A 117 0.42 -1.87 6.39
C THR A 117 -0.60 -2.58 5.51
N THR A 118 -0.21 -3.64 4.81
CA THR A 118 -1.13 -4.40 3.94
C THR A 118 -2.25 -5.09 4.70
N GLN A 119 -2.10 -5.26 6.01
CA GLN A 119 -3.15 -5.79 6.88
C GLN A 119 -4.23 -4.73 7.17
N PHE A 120 -3.95 -3.45 6.94
CA PHE A 120 -4.91 -2.36 7.09
C PHE A 120 -5.46 -1.87 5.74
N THR A 121 -4.59 -1.64 4.75
CA THR A 121 -4.98 -1.23 3.39
C THR A 121 -4.00 -1.82 2.38
N SER A 122 -4.48 -2.21 1.20
CA SER A 122 -3.67 -2.96 0.23
C SER A 122 -2.35 -2.25 -0.15
N CYS A 123 -1.24 -2.99 -0.07
CA CYS A 123 0.08 -2.54 -0.55
C CYS A 123 0.41 -3.02 -1.99
N GLU A 124 -0.59 -3.48 -2.76
CA GLU A 124 -0.38 -4.11 -4.07
C GLU A 124 0.35 -3.22 -5.10
N PHE A 125 0.21 -1.91 -5.00
CA PHE A 125 0.96 -0.94 -5.80
C PHE A 125 2.34 -0.68 -5.20
N ALA A 126 2.38 -0.40 -3.90
CA ALA A 126 3.58 0.01 -3.18
C ALA A 126 4.71 -1.03 -3.16
N VAL A 127 4.40 -2.32 -3.24
CA VAL A 127 5.42 -3.38 -3.30
C VAL A 127 6.17 -3.42 -4.63
N ARG A 128 5.59 -2.90 -5.72
CA ARG A 128 6.10 -3.13 -7.09
C ARG A 128 7.40 -2.40 -7.39
N PRO A 129 7.63 -1.14 -6.95
CA PRO A 129 8.94 -0.51 -7.04
C PRO A 129 10.04 -1.33 -6.37
N PHE A 130 9.74 -2.02 -5.27
CA PHE A 130 10.69 -2.91 -4.59
C PHE A 130 10.97 -4.17 -5.41
N ILE A 131 9.97 -4.76 -6.06
CA ILE A 131 10.19 -5.89 -6.98
C ILE A 131 11.09 -5.47 -8.14
N LEU A 132 10.89 -4.27 -8.69
CA LEU A 132 11.70 -3.76 -9.80
C LEU A 132 13.13 -3.45 -9.40
N LYS A 133 13.35 -2.92 -8.19
CA LYS A 133 14.69 -2.55 -7.71
C LYS A 133 15.47 -3.72 -7.12
N TYR A 134 14.81 -4.55 -6.31
CA TYR A 134 15.44 -5.60 -5.51
C TYR A 134 15.24 -7.02 -6.08
N GLY A 135 14.39 -7.18 -7.10
CA GLY A 135 14.21 -8.44 -7.84
C GLY A 135 13.96 -9.64 -6.92
N ASP A 136 14.86 -10.61 -7.00
CA ASP A 136 14.84 -11.84 -6.21
C ASP A 136 14.69 -11.61 -4.71
N ALA A 137 15.37 -10.61 -4.14
CA ALA A 137 15.28 -10.36 -2.71
C ALA A 137 13.86 -10.00 -2.25
N MET A 138 13.11 -9.23 -3.06
CA MET A 138 11.71 -8.93 -2.77
C MET A 138 10.81 -10.14 -3.03
N LEU A 139 11.05 -10.91 -4.10
CA LEU A 139 10.27 -12.11 -4.41
C LEU A 139 10.44 -13.22 -3.36
N ASP A 140 11.63 -13.33 -2.76
CA ASP A 140 11.89 -14.25 -1.65
C ASP A 140 11.11 -13.85 -0.38
N GLU A 141 10.95 -12.55 -0.10
CA GLU A 141 10.06 -12.08 0.97
C GLU A 141 8.59 -12.37 0.65
N MET A 142 8.16 -12.17 -0.60
CA MET A 142 6.80 -12.52 -1.03
C MET A 142 6.53 -14.02 -0.93
N LEU A 143 7.54 -14.86 -1.19
CA LEU A 143 7.44 -16.31 -0.96
C LEU A 143 7.24 -16.64 0.52
N LYS A 144 7.91 -15.95 1.44
CA LYS A 144 7.63 -16.08 2.88
C LYS A 144 6.21 -15.62 3.22
N TRP A 145 5.79 -14.47 2.69
CA TRP A 145 4.45 -13.92 2.88
C TRP A 145 3.32 -14.84 2.40
N SER A 146 3.57 -15.68 1.39
CA SER A 146 2.61 -16.70 0.94
C SER A 146 2.22 -17.71 2.03
N LYS A 147 3.02 -17.83 3.10
CA LYS A 147 2.75 -18.72 4.24
C LYS A 147 2.32 -17.96 5.51
N HIS A 148 2.08 -16.65 5.40
CA HIS A 148 1.76 -15.81 6.55
C HIS A 148 0.36 -16.11 7.12
N LYS A 149 0.19 -15.96 8.44
CA LYS A 149 -1.09 -16.23 9.13
C LYS A 149 -2.25 -15.34 8.65
N ASN A 150 -1.95 -14.08 8.32
CA ASN A 150 -2.94 -13.11 7.84
C ASN A 150 -3.15 -13.25 6.33
N HIS A 151 -4.39 -13.48 5.92
CA HIS A 151 -4.77 -13.65 4.51
C HIS A 151 -4.49 -12.41 3.64
N LYS A 152 -4.45 -11.20 4.19
CA LYS A 152 -4.10 -9.98 3.44
C LYS A 152 -2.63 -9.95 3.02
N VAL A 153 -1.75 -10.45 3.87
CA VAL A 153 -0.32 -10.59 3.56
C VAL A 153 -0.11 -11.69 2.52
N ARG A 154 -0.81 -12.83 2.67
CA ARG A 154 -0.81 -13.89 1.64
C ARG A 154 -1.33 -13.38 0.30
N ARG A 155 -2.42 -12.61 0.31
CA ARG A 155 -2.97 -11.97 -0.89
C ARG A 155 -1.97 -10.99 -1.49
N LEU A 156 -1.24 -10.20 -0.70
CA LEU A 156 -0.21 -9.31 -1.22
C LEU A 156 0.88 -10.09 -1.98
N ALA A 157 1.29 -11.25 -1.47
CA ALA A 157 2.29 -12.10 -2.14
C ALA A 157 1.89 -12.51 -3.56
N THR A 158 0.62 -12.87 -3.79
CA THR A 158 0.12 -13.20 -5.13
C THR A 158 -0.25 -11.95 -5.94
N GLU A 159 -0.91 -10.97 -5.36
CA GLU A 159 -1.40 -9.80 -6.11
C GLU A 159 -0.26 -8.86 -6.52
N GLY A 160 0.64 -8.56 -5.58
CA GLY A 160 1.76 -7.64 -5.81
C GLY A 160 2.72 -8.17 -6.87
N SER A 161 2.84 -9.50 -7.00
CA SER A 161 3.69 -10.19 -7.97
C SER A 161 2.98 -10.48 -9.30
N ARG A 162 1.78 -9.95 -9.53
CA ARG A 162 1.10 -10.09 -10.82
C ARG A 162 1.90 -9.44 -11.95
N PRO A 163 2.16 -10.15 -13.07
CA PRO A 163 2.86 -9.57 -14.23
C PRO A 163 2.10 -8.38 -14.86
N ARG A 164 0.77 -8.38 -14.77
CA ARG A 164 -0.14 -7.43 -15.45
C ARG A 164 -1.22 -6.85 -14.52
N LEU A 165 -0.83 -6.50 -13.28
CA LEU A 165 -1.74 -5.85 -12.32
C LEU A 165 -2.37 -4.57 -12.93
N PRO A 166 -3.71 -4.45 -13.01
CA PRO A 166 -4.37 -3.25 -13.48
C PRO A 166 -4.01 -2.01 -12.65
N TRP A 167 -4.00 -0.84 -13.29
CA TRP A 167 -3.72 0.48 -12.67
C TRP A 167 -2.33 0.64 -12.03
N ALA A 168 -1.50 -0.40 -12.09
CA ALA A 168 -0.14 -0.44 -11.59
C ALA A 168 0.87 -0.39 -12.73
N MET A 169 2.12 -0.03 -12.41
CA MET A 169 3.23 -0.23 -13.33
C MET A 169 3.41 -1.74 -13.62
N GLY A 170 3.68 -2.12 -14.86
CA GLY A 170 4.00 -3.52 -15.19
C GLY A 170 5.32 -3.95 -14.55
N ILE A 171 5.52 -5.26 -14.38
CA ILE A 171 6.82 -5.84 -14.01
C ILE A 171 7.30 -6.68 -15.18
N PRO A 172 8.07 -6.11 -16.14
CA PRO A 172 8.44 -6.81 -17.37
C PRO A 172 9.21 -8.10 -17.14
N ALA A 173 10.03 -8.17 -16.09
CA ALA A 173 10.77 -9.38 -15.71
C ALA A 173 9.82 -10.56 -15.46
N LEU A 174 8.71 -10.34 -14.74
CA LEU A 174 7.73 -11.38 -14.41
C LEU A 174 6.84 -11.79 -15.59
N LYS A 175 6.87 -11.03 -16.71
CA LYS A 175 6.27 -11.49 -17.97
C LYS A 175 7.18 -12.43 -18.73
N LYS A 176 8.50 -12.33 -18.53
CA LYS A 176 9.49 -13.15 -19.23
C LYS A 176 9.77 -14.46 -18.49
N ASP A 177 9.90 -14.38 -17.17
CA ASP A 177 10.18 -15.52 -16.31
C ASP A 177 9.27 -15.47 -15.07
N VAL A 178 8.46 -16.52 -14.91
CA VAL A 178 7.51 -16.69 -13.81
C VAL A 178 7.99 -17.68 -12.77
N SER A 179 9.19 -18.26 -12.92
CA SER A 179 9.74 -19.32 -12.08
C SER A 179 9.73 -18.99 -10.58
N LYS A 180 9.94 -17.72 -10.22
CA LYS A 180 9.92 -17.23 -8.84
C LYS A 180 8.50 -16.95 -8.30
N VAL A 181 7.53 -16.73 -9.19
CA VAL A 181 6.13 -16.49 -8.82
C VAL A 181 5.37 -17.81 -8.66
N LEU A 182 5.69 -18.84 -9.45
CA LEU A 182 5.01 -20.14 -9.40
C LEU A 182 5.01 -20.78 -7.99
N PRO A 183 6.11 -20.79 -7.21
CA PRO A 183 6.08 -21.30 -5.84
C PRO A 183 5.13 -20.54 -4.89
N ILE A 184 4.96 -19.23 -5.10
CA ILE A 184 3.97 -18.42 -4.36
C ILE A 184 2.56 -18.91 -4.68
N LEU A 185 2.25 -19.07 -5.98
CA LEU A 185 0.92 -19.51 -6.42
C LEU A 185 0.63 -20.95 -5.98
N GLU A 186 1.65 -21.81 -6.00
CA GLU A 186 1.53 -23.21 -5.55
C GLU A 186 1.18 -23.31 -4.06
N ASN A 187 1.78 -22.47 -3.20
CA ASN A 187 1.41 -22.40 -1.78
C ASN A 187 -0.04 -21.91 -1.58
N LEU A 188 -0.55 -21.07 -2.48
CA LEU A 188 -1.81 -20.32 -2.30
C LEU A 188 -3.00 -20.86 -3.10
N LYS A 189 -2.80 -21.82 -4.01
CA LYS A 189 -3.87 -22.31 -4.91
C LYS A 189 -5.09 -22.89 -4.19
N ALA A 190 -4.88 -23.41 -2.98
CA ALA A 190 -5.91 -24.00 -2.13
C ALA A 190 -6.11 -23.21 -0.82
N ASP A 191 -5.76 -21.91 -0.80
CA ASP A 191 -5.91 -21.06 0.38
C ASP A 191 -7.36 -21.02 0.89
N ASP A 192 -7.57 -21.02 2.21
CA ASP A 192 -8.90 -20.96 2.81
C ASP A 192 -9.66 -19.66 2.46
N SER A 193 -8.93 -18.56 2.21
CA SER A 193 -9.50 -17.27 1.87
C SER A 193 -9.87 -17.18 0.38
N GLU A 194 -11.15 -16.96 0.08
CA GLU A 194 -11.59 -16.69 -1.30
C GLU A 194 -10.89 -15.47 -1.90
N TYR A 195 -10.60 -14.44 -1.08
CA TYR A 195 -9.89 -13.24 -1.51
C TYR A 195 -8.48 -13.56 -2.03
N VAL A 196 -7.78 -14.49 -1.38
CA VAL A 196 -6.48 -15.00 -1.83
C VAL A 196 -6.63 -15.84 -3.10
N ARG A 197 -7.55 -16.81 -3.12
CA ARG A 197 -7.76 -17.67 -4.29
C ARG A 197 -8.11 -16.89 -5.55
N ARG A 198 -8.92 -15.83 -5.44
CA ARG A 198 -9.23 -14.93 -6.56
C ARG A 198 -7.99 -14.20 -7.08
N SER A 199 -7.10 -13.79 -6.20
CA SER A 199 -5.81 -13.19 -6.59
C SER A 199 -4.92 -14.19 -7.33
N VAL A 200 -4.85 -15.44 -6.86
CA VAL A 200 -4.12 -16.52 -7.54
C VAL A 200 -4.67 -16.76 -8.94
N ALA A 201 -5.99 -16.88 -9.09
CA ALA A 201 -6.65 -17.05 -10.38
C ALA A 201 -6.33 -15.88 -11.33
N ASN A 202 -6.35 -14.65 -10.83
CA ASN A 202 -5.98 -13.46 -11.61
C ASN A 202 -4.51 -13.45 -12.03
N ASN A 203 -3.61 -13.91 -11.16
CA ASN A 203 -2.18 -14.01 -11.48
C ASN A 203 -1.94 -15.08 -12.56
N LEU A 204 -2.54 -16.27 -12.42
CA LEU A 204 -2.49 -17.32 -13.45
C LEU A 204 -3.04 -16.83 -14.80
N ASN A 205 -4.17 -16.10 -14.79
CA ASN A 205 -4.74 -15.50 -16.00
C ASN A 205 -3.81 -14.44 -16.63
N ASP A 206 -3.02 -13.73 -15.83
CA ASP A 206 -2.01 -12.81 -16.37
C ASP A 206 -0.82 -13.55 -16.97
N ILE A 207 -0.39 -14.65 -16.35
CA ILE A 207 0.69 -15.52 -16.84
C ILE A 207 0.31 -16.18 -18.17
N ALA A 208 -0.90 -16.74 -18.28
CA ALA A 208 -1.39 -17.44 -19.47
C ALA A 208 -1.41 -16.59 -20.76
N LYS A 209 -1.38 -15.25 -20.62
CA LYS A 209 -1.29 -14.33 -21.77
C LYS A 209 0.08 -14.33 -22.45
N ASP A 210 1.12 -14.69 -21.71
CA ASP A 210 2.51 -14.72 -22.18
C ASP A 210 3.08 -16.16 -22.19
N HIS A 211 2.52 -17.06 -21.36
CA HIS A 211 2.91 -18.47 -21.19
C HIS A 211 1.66 -19.38 -21.11
N PRO A 212 1.03 -19.72 -22.24
CA PRO A 212 -0.24 -20.46 -22.29
C PRO A 212 -0.11 -21.96 -21.95
#